data_AF-A0A0G0TXP6-F1
#
_entry.id   AF-A0A0G0TXP6-F1
#
_cell.length_a   1.000
_cell.length_b   1.000
_cell.length_c   1.000
_cell.angle_alpha   90.00
_cell.angle_beta   90.00
_cell.angle_gamma   90.00
#
_symmetry.space_group_name_H-M   'P 1'
#
loop_
_entity.id
_entity.type
_entity.pdbx_description
1 polymer ?
#
loop_
_entity_poly.entity_id
_entity_poly.type
_entity_poly.pdbx_seq_one_letter_code
_entity_poly.pdbx_strand_id
1 'polypeptide(L)'
;MSEDNNNQIPDFSPEELRNIKSQYNKAKDILEKISALQVKFEATQATLVPKQNEIEKISNDARERLGTIENAKNDSATFVAEIKSNLEKAQSSITQIDEGLRKFENTKGKIEGREGEIESLVKTANNLRTDIETAKTTATQQLGKINELLGQVQEKITQIQNAYNEFVAVNAKITDQNTGLGAVLAQVQDLQKKATAVATEIQSFRDQSQKYLSEIEGNKKKSEQLRDDIQKNLDIATEKRSEVEKIADLITDTGFANSFQNRAKLLRINSYIWLAIFSFGIVALSILLYFVFDVKEILLHNGGEIPKWESLFYRLTLTSPLLFLITFAIRRYGSERDLEEKYSFKATVAEVMRNHADFLIQKIKKRFGR
;
A
#
# COMPACT_ATOMS: atom_id res chain seq x y z
N MET A 1 -20.65 -194.59 108.27
CA MET A 1 -19.67 -194.12 109.25
C MET A 1 -20.49 -193.53 110.39
N SER A 2 -21.05 -194.40 111.23
CA SER A 2 -20.42 -194.97 112.44
C SER A 2 -20.38 -193.88 113.53
N GLU A 3 -21.23 -194.01 114.54
CA GLU A 3 -20.87 -194.53 115.88
C GLU A 3 -20.62 -193.32 116.81
N ASP A 4 -20.97 -193.29 118.09
CA ASP A 4 -21.60 -194.26 118.99
C ASP A 4 -22.12 -193.49 120.23
N ASN A 5 -23.02 -194.14 120.96
CA ASN A 5 -23.20 -194.13 122.42
C ASN A 5 -22.68 -192.95 123.27
N ASN A 6 -23.54 -192.39 124.13
CA ASN A 6 -23.79 -192.98 125.45
C ASN A 6 -24.88 -192.20 126.19
N ASN A 7 -25.91 -192.92 126.60
CA ASN A 7 -27.16 -192.44 127.15
C ASN A 7 -27.06 -192.44 128.68
N GLN A 8 -26.91 -191.27 129.28
CA GLN A 8 -27.02 -191.07 130.72
C GLN A 8 -28.15 -190.07 130.91
N ILE A 9 -29.37 -190.58 131.13
CA ILE A 9 -30.59 -189.81 131.38
C ILE A 9 -30.43 -189.16 132.77
N PRO A 10 -30.20 -187.84 132.87
CA PRO A 10 -30.24 -187.14 134.13
C PRO A 10 -31.70 -186.82 134.43
N ASP A 11 -32.11 -187.05 135.67
CA ASP A 11 -33.39 -186.67 136.23
C ASP A 11 -33.57 -185.15 136.14
N PHE A 12 -34.18 -184.67 135.04
CA PHE A 12 -34.44 -183.26 134.82
C PHE A 12 -35.60 -182.81 135.71
N SER A 13 -35.28 -181.93 136.66
CA SER A 13 -36.22 -181.32 137.57
C SER A 13 -37.35 -180.60 136.80
N PRO A 14 -38.59 -180.52 137.35
CA PRO A 14 -39.69 -179.74 136.77
C PRO A 14 -39.34 -178.27 136.41
N GLU A 15 -38.27 -177.70 136.99
CA GLU A 15 -37.76 -176.37 136.61
C GLU A 15 -37.03 -176.35 135.25
N GLU A 16 -36.30 -177.40 134.89
CA GLU A 16 -35.47 -177.43 133.68
C GLU A 16 -36.33 -177.57 132.40
N LEU A 17 -37.42 -178.33 132.48
CA LEU A 17 -38.43 -178.44 131.43
C LEU A 17 -39.18 -177.12 131.18
N ARG A 18 -39.34 -176.29 132.22
CA ARG A 18 -39.93 -174.94 132.09
C ARG A 18 -38.98 -173.97 131.40
N ASN A 19 -37.66 -174.12 131.63
CA ASN A 19 -36.63 -173.28 131.03
C ASN A 19 -36.47 -173.55 129.53
N ILE A 20 -36.47 -174.81 129.09
CA ILE A 20 -36.33 -175.15 127.66
C ILE A 20 -37.52 -174.66 126.84
N LYS A 21 -38.75 -174.81 127.35
CA LYS A 21 -39.96 -174.29 126.65
C LYS A 21 -39.95 -172.76 126.56
N SER A 22 -39.41 -172.08 127.58
CA SER A 22 -39.17 -170.64 127.57
C SER A 22 -38.13 -170.24 126.51
N GLN A 23 -37.03 -171.01 126.38
CA GLN A 23 -36.00 -170.78 125.36
C GLN A 23 -36.52 -170.99 123.93
N TYR A 24 -37.32 -172.04 123.68
CA TYR A 24 -37.93 -172.28 122.36
C TYR A 24 -38.89 -171.14 121.96
N ASN A 25 -39.73 -170.69 122.88
CA ASN A 25 -40.65 -169.58 122.60
C ASN A 25 -39.88 -168.27 122.35
N LYS A 26 -38.76 -168.03 123.05
CA LYS A 26 -37.84 -166.92 122.76
C LYS A 26 -37.21 -167.05 121.37
N ALA A 27 -36.74 -168.24 121.00
CA ALA A 27 -36.13 -168.47 119.68
C ALA A 27 -37.15 -168.28 118.54
N LYS A 28 -38.41 -168.71 118.73
CA LYS A 28 -39.49 -168.49 117.76
C LYS A 28 -39.84 -167.01 117.61
N ASP A 29 -39.96 -166.27 118.71
CA ASP A 29 -40.18 -164.82 118.70
C ASP A 29 -39.02 -164.07 118.03
N ILE A 30 -37.78 -164.51 118.24
CA ILE A 30 -36.60 -163.98 117.54
C ILE A 30 -36.68 -164.26 116.04
N LEU A 31 -37.08 -165.46 115.62
CA LEU A 31 -37.19 -165.81 114.20
C LEU A 31 -38.30 -165.02 113.50
N GLU A 32 -39.44 -164.82 114.15
CA GLU A 32 -40.51 -163.94 113.66
C GLU A 32 -40.03 -162.49 113.55
N LYS A 33 -39.28 -161.99 114.55
CA LYS A 33 -38.66 -160.65 114.50
C LYS A 33 -37.64 -160.52 113.38
N ILE A 34 -36.81 -161.54 113.14
CA ILE A 34 -35.84 -161.57 112.04
C ILE A 34 -36.57 -161.56 110.70
N SER A 35 -37.61 -162.37 110.55
CA SER A 35 -38.41 -162.42 109.31
C SER A 35 -39.11 -161.09 109.05
N ALA A 36 -39.69 -160.46 110.08
CA ALA A 36 -40.30 -159.13 109.98
C ALA A 36 -39.27 -158.03 109.69
N LEU A 37 -38.05 -158.14 110.23
CA LEU A 37 -36.93 -157.25 109.92
C LEU A 37 -36.44 -157.43 108.48
N GLN A 38 -36.40 -158.66 107.98
CA GLN A 38 -36.02 -158.95 106.60
C GLN A 38 -37.02 -158.36 105.61
N VAL A 39 -38.33 -158.53 105.86
CA VAL A 39 -39.38 -157.87 105.06
C VAL A 39 -39.24 -156.35 105.11
N LYS A 40 -38.97 -155.76 106.29
CA LYS A 40 -38.73 -154.32 106.43
C LYS A 40 -37.46 -153.87 105.71
N PHE A 41 -36.40 -154.67 105.73
CA PHE A 41 -35.15 -154.40 105.03
C PHE A 41 -35.36 -154.44 103.52
N GLU A 42 -36.04 -155.45 103.00
CA GLU A 42 -36.38 -155.57 101.57
C GLU A 42 -37.30 -154.43 101.13
N ALA A 43 -38.30 -154.04 101.93
CA ALA A 43 -39.15 -152.87 101.67
C ALA A 43 -38.36 -151.54 101.69
N THR A 44 -37.39 -151.41 102.60
CA THR A 44 -36.50 -150.24 102.66
C THR A 44 -35.55 -150.23 101.46
N GLN A 45 -35.03 -151.39 101.06
CA GLN A 45 -34.16 -151.53 99.89
C GLN A 45 -34.93 -151.22 98.59
N ALA A 46 -36.16 -151.72 98.46
CA ALA A 46 -37.06 -151.45 97.34
C ALA A 46 -37.44 -149.96 97.22
N THR A 47 -37.42 -149.19 98.32
CA THR A 47 -37.65 -147.73 98.31
C THR A 47 -36.36 -146.92 98.15
N LEU A 48 -35.20 -147.48 98.51
CA LEU A 48 -33.90 -146.81 98.41
C LEU A 48 -33.33 -146.85 96.99
N VAL A 49 -33.44 -147.98 96.28
CA VAL A 49 -32.98 -148.13 94.89
C VAL A 49 -33.57 -147.08 93.94
N PRO A 50 -34.90 -146.82 93.90
CA PRO A 50 -35.46 -145.78 93.03
C PRO A 50 -35.00 -144.38 93.44
N LYS A 51 -34.79 -144.11 94.74
CA LYS A 51 -34.21 -142.84 95.22
C LYS A 51 -32.76 -142.66 94.78
N GLN A 52 -31.95 -143.73 94.78
CA GLN A 52 -30.58 -143.70 94.27
C GLN A 52 -30.56 -143.40 92.77
N ASN A 53 -31.42 -144.06 91.98
CA ASN A 53 -31.55 -143.79 90.55
C ASN A 53 -32.02 -142.34 90.27
N GLU A 54 -32.91 -141.80 91.09
CA GLU A 54 -33.37 -140.41 90.99
C GLU A 54 -32.25 -139.42 91.32
N ILE A 55 -31.45 -139.68 92.36
CA ILE A 55 -30.27 -138.88 92.71
C ILE A 55 -29.23 -138.92 91.58
N GLU A 56 -28.99 -140.08 90.99
CA GLU A 56 -28.06 -140.22 89.86
C GLU A 56 -28.54 -139.46 88.63
N LYS A 57 -29.85 -139.53 88.32
CA LYS A 57 -30.47 -138.73 87.27
C LYS A 57 -30.30 -137.23 87.53
N ILE A 58 -30.61 -136.76 88.74
CA ILE A 58 -30.42 -135.36 89.12
C ILE A 58 -28.95 -134.94 89.01
N SER A 59 -28.02 -135.81 89.41
CA SER A 59 -26.57 -135.54 89.30
C SER A 59 -26.13 -135.40 87.85
N ASN A 60 -26.64 -136.26 86.97
CA ASN A 60 -26.35 -136.20 85.54
C ASN A 60 -26.96 -134.94 84.89
N ASP A 61 -28.22 -134.62 85.17
CA ASP A 61 -28.87 -133.38 84.72
C ASP A 61 -28.12 -132.14 85.22
N ALA A 62 -27.62 -132.16 86.47
CA ALA A 62 -26.84 -131.06 87.03
C ALA A 62 -25.48 -130.90 86.34
N ARG A 63 -24.80 -132.00 85.99
CA ARG A 63 -23.56 -131.96 85.20
C ARG A 63 -23.78 -131.43 83.79
N GLU A 64 -24.87 -131.84 83.14
CA GLU A 64 -25.23 -131.34 81.82
C GLU A 64 -25.52 -129.83 81.87
N ARG A 65 -26.33 -129.38 82.84
CA ARG A 65 -26.59 -127.96 83.08
C ARG A 65 -25.33 -127.17 83.42
N LEU A 66 -24.40 -127.74 84.17
CA LEU A 66 -23.10 -127.11 84.43
C LEU A 66 -22.33 -126.92 83.12
N GLY A 67 -22.33 -127.94 82.25
CA GLY A 67 -21.71 -127.87 80.93
C GLY A 67 -22.33 -126.79 80.05
N THR A 68 -23.66 -126.66 80.01
CA THR A 68 -24.33 -125.61 79.25
C THR A 68 -24.08 -124.21 79.83
N ILE A 69 -24.01 -124.07 81.15
CA ILE A 69 -23.64 -122.81 81.82
C ILE A 69 -22.19 -122.41 81.49
N GLU A 70 -21.25 -123.35 81.50
CA GLU A 70 -19.85 -123.05 81.18
C GLU A 70 -19.68 -122.67 79.72
N ASN A 71 -20.39 -123.34 78.80
CA ASN A 71 -20.44 -122.95 77.39
C ASN A 71 -21.02 -121.54 77.22
N ALA A 72 -22.17 -121.24 77.85
CA ALA A 72 -22.79 -119.92 77.79
C ALA A 72 -21.89 -118.81 78.37
N LYS A 73 -21.13 -119.12 79.42
CA LYS A 73 -20.12 -118.22 80.00
C LYS A 73 -18.98 -117.95 79.01
N ASN A 74 -18.48 -118.98 78.32
CA ASN A 74 -17.45 -118.84 77.29
C ASN A 74 -17.95 -118.04 76.07
N ASP A 75 -19.17 -118.30 75.62
CA ASP A 75 -19.81 -117.55 74.52
C ASP A 75 -20.01 -116.08 74.91
N SER A 76 -20.48 -115.81 76.13
CA SER A 76 -20.63 -114.46 76.67
C SER A 76 -19.29 -113.73 76.77
N ALA A 77 -18.23 -114.41 77.23
CA ALA A 77 -16.88 -113.84 77.25
C ALA A 77 -16.39 -113.47 75.83
N THR A 78 -16.67 -114.32 74.84
CA THR A 78 -16.35 -114.06 73.43
C THR A 78 -17.12 -112.85 72.90
N PHE A 79 -18.43 -112.79 73.14
CA PHE A 79 -19.29 -111.68 72.73
C PHE A 79 -18.86 -110.34 73.37
N VAL A 80 -18.48 -110.35 74.65
CA VAL A 80 -17.94 -109.16 75.34
C VAL A 80 -16.63 -108.70 74.71
N ALA A 81 -15.75 -109.63 74.32
CA ALA A 81 -14.51 -109.30 73.62
C ALA A 81 -14.78 -108.67 72.24
N GLU A 82 -15.76 -109.20 71.49
CA GLU A 82 -16.19 -108.62 70.20
C GLU A 82 -16.78 -107.21 70.38
N ILE A 83 -17.64 -107.00 71.38
CA ILE A 83 -18.19 -105.67 71.71
C ILE A 83 -17.05 -104.70 72.00
N LYS A 84 -16.06 -105.11 72.80
CA LYS A 84 -14.92 -104.25 73.16
C LYS A 84 -14.12 -103.86 71.91
N SER A 85 -13.80 -104.82 71.05
CA SER A 85 -13.13 -104.58 69.76
C SER A 85 -13.93 -103.63 68.87
N ASN A 86 -15.25 -103.81 68.77
CA ASN A 86 -16.10 -102.94 67.96
C ASN A 86 -16.22 -101.53 68.54
N LEU A 87 -16.23 -101.39 69.87
CA LEU A 87 -16.19 -100.10 70.55
C LEU A 87 -14.88 -99.35 70.26
N GLU A 88 -13.74 -100.04 70.31
CA GLU A 88 -12.43 -99.46 69.97
C GLU A 88 -12.40 -99.00 68.49
N LYS A 89 -12.96 -99.79 67.57
CA LYS A 89 -13.10 -99.39 66.16
C LYS A 89 -14.00 -98.17 65.99
N ALA A 90 -15.15 -98.14 66.67
CA ALA A 90 -16.06 -97.00 66.61
C ALA A 90 -15.41 -95.71 67.14
N GLN A 91 -14.66 -95.79 68.24
CA GLN A 91 -13.90 -94.67 68.79
C GLN A 91 -12.83 -94.16 67.80
N SER A 92 -12.14 -95.07 67.11
CA SER A 92 -11.20 -94.72 66.05
C SER A 92 -11.89 -93.99 64.89
N SER A 93 -13.04 -94.48 64.43
CA SER A 93 -13.83 -93.83 63.37
C SER A 93 -14.35 -92.45 63.80
N ILE A 94 -14.82 -92.29 65.05
CA ILE A 94 -15.23 -90.98 65.60
C ILE A 94 -14.05 -90.00 65.53
N THR A 95 -12.86 -90.44 65.96
CA THR A 95 -11.65 -89.60 65.92
C THR A 95 -11.31 -89.16 64.49
N GLN A 96 -11.44 -90.06 63.51
CA GLN A 96 -11.21 -89.74 62.09
C GLN A 96 -12.25 -88.76 61.54
N ILE A 97 -13.53 -88.91 61.92
CA ILE A 97 -14.61 -88.00 61.54
C ILE A 97 -14.34 -86.60 62.11
N ASP A 98 -13.95 -86.50 63.39
CA ASP A 98 -13.62 -85.22 64.02
C ASP A 98 -12.44 -84.52 63.31
N GLU A 99 -11.40 -85.27 62.94
CA GLU A 99 -10.29 -84.73 62.16
C GLU A 99 -10.75 -84.25 60.77
N GLY A 100 -11.63 -85.02 60.12
CA GLY A 100 -12.25 -84.66 58.84
C GLY A 100 -13.06 -83.37 58.93
N LEU A 101 -13.89 -83.21 59.96
CA LEU A 101 -14.68 -82.00 60.21
C LEU A 101 -13.78 -80.79 60.44
N ARG A 102 -12.68 -80.94 61.20
CA ARG A 102 -11.70 -79.85 61.40
C ARG A 102 -11.04 -79.43 60.08
N LYS A 103 -10.71 -80.37 59.20
CA LYS A 103 -10.16 -80.08 57.87
C LYS A 103 -11.19 -79.39 56.96
N PHE A 104 -12.46 -79.82 57.03
CA PHE A 104 -13.56 -79.20 56.30
C PHE A 104 -13.77 -77.75 56.73
N GLU A 105 -13.87 -77.46 58.03
CA GLU A 105 -14.03 -76.11 58.54
C GLU A 105 -12.84 -75.19 58.16
N ASN A 106 -11.61 -75.70 58.22
CA ASN A 106 -10.44 -74.95 57.74
C ASN A 106 -10.55 -74.60 56.24
N THR A 107 -11.01 -75.57 55.43
CA THR A 107 -11.17 -75.38 53.98
C THR A 107 -12.28 -74.38 53.68
N LYS A 108 -13.40 -74.47 54.40
CA LYS A 108 -14.51 -73.52 54.31
C LYS A 108 -14.04 -72.09 54.59
N GLY A 109 -13.31 -71.88 55.68
CA GLY A 109 -12.76 -70.54 55.99
C GLY A 109 -11.80 -70.01 54.92
N LYS A 110 -11.00 -70.88 54.28
CA LYS A 110 -10.16 -70.49 53.14
C LYS A 110 -11.00 -70.12 51.91
N ILE A 111 -12.11 -70.80 51.66
CA ILE A 111 -13.01 -70.49 50.54
C ILE A 111 -13.67 -69.13 50.77
N GLU A 112 -14.20 -68.87 51.96
CA GLU A 112 -14.80 -67.58 52.34
C GLU A 112 -13.79 -66.43 52.22
N GLY A 113 -12.53 -66.65 52.64
CA GLY A 113 -11.46 -65.67 52.46
C GLY A 113 -11.18 -65.35 50.99
N ARG A 114 -11.09 -66.38 50.14
CA ARG A 114 -10.88 -66.20 48.69
C ARG A 114 -12.08 -65.55 48.00
N GLU A 115 -13.30 -65.80 48.46
CA GLU A 115 -14.50 -65.13 47.97
C GLU A 115 -14.42 -63.61 48.20
N GLY A 116 -14.03 -63.18 49.40
CA GLY A 116 -13.80 -61.76 49.69
C GLY A 116 -12.68 -61.13 48.84
N GLU A 117 -11.59 -61.85 48.59
CA GLU A 117 -10.53 -61.40 47.68
C GLU A 117 -11.03 -61.24 46.24
N ILE A 118 -11.82 -62.19 45.75
CA ILE A 118 -12.41 -62.15 44.41
C ILE A 118 -13.36 -60.95 44.27
N GLU A 119 -14.22 -60.70 45.26
CA GLU A 119 -15.11 -59.53 45.26
C GLU A 119 -14.33 -58.21 45.18
N SER A 120 -13.22 -58.10 45.92
CA SER A 120 -12.34 -56.94 45.88
C SER A 120 -11.71 -56.76 44.50
N LEU A 121 -11.20 -57.84 43.90
CA LEU A 121 -10.65 -57.81 42.55
C LEU A 121 -11.68 -57.41 41.49
N VAL A 122 -12.92 -57.90 41.60
CA VAL A 122 -14.02 -57.53 40.71
C VAL A 122 -14.33 -56.03 40.82
N LYS A 123 -14.37 -55.47 42.04
CA LYS A 123 -14.55 -54.02 42.25
C LYS A 123 -13.42 -53.22 41.60
N THR A 124 -12.17 -53.62 41.81
CA THR A 124 -11.00 -52.98 41.18
C THR A 124 -11.07 -53.03 39.66
N ALA A 125 -11.42 -54.18 39.08
CA ALA A 125 -11.55 -54.35 37.64
C ALA A 125 -12.65 -53.45 37.04
N ASN A 126 -13.78 -53.29 37.73
CA ASN A 126 -14.86 -52.41 37.29
C ASN A 126 -14.47 -50.92 37.35
N ASN A 127 -13.70 -50.51 38.36
CA ASN A 127 -13.18 -49.15 38.46
C ASN A 127 -12.20 -48.87 37.31
N LEU A 128 -11.22 -49.76 37.08
CA LEU A 128 -10.28 -49.65 35.97
C LEU A 128 -10.97 -49.59 34.61
N ARG A 129 -12.02 -50.40 34.41
CA ARG A 129 -12.83 -50.34 33.19
C ARG A 129 -13.47 -48.97 33.00
N THR A 130 -13.98 -48.36 34.08
CA THR A 130 -14.58 -47.03 34.03
C THR A 130 -13.54 -45.98 33.68
N ASP A 131 -12.36 -46.02 34.31
CA ASP A 131 -11.25 -45.10 34.03
C ASP A 131 -10.78 -45.20 32.57
N ILE A 132 -10.71 -46.42 32.02
CA ILE A 132 -10.35 -46.66 30.62
C ILE A 132 -11.37 -46.02 29.67
N GLU A 133 -12.67 -46.17 29.91
CA GLU A 133 -13.70 -45.57 29.06
C GLU A 133 -13.70 -44.03 29.15
N THR A 134 -13.43 -43.47 30.33
CA THR A 134 -13.24 -42.03 30.49
C THR A 134 -12.02 -41.55 29.70
N ALA A 135 -10.86 -42.22 29.86
CA ALA A 135 -9.64 -41.86 29.14
C ALA A 135 -9.82 -41.95 27.62
N LYS A 136 -10.49 -42.99 27.12
CA LYS A 136 -10.84 -43.16 25.70
C LYS A 136 -11.72 -42.02 25.18
N THR A 137 -12.72 -41.63 25.95
CA THR A 137 -13.61 -40.51 25.60
C THR A 137 -12.82 -39.20 25.51
N THR A 138 -11.98 -38.91 26.51
CA THR A 138 -11.11 -37.72 26.51
C THR A 138 -10.14 -37.72 25.33
N ALA A 139 -9.48 -38.85 25.05
CA ALA A 139 -8.55 -38.98 23.92
C ALA A 139 -9.27 -38.72 22.58
N THR A 140 -10.49 -39.23 22.42
CA THR A 140 -11.31 -39.00 21.22
C THR A 140 -11.65 -37.52 21.04
N GLN A 141 -12.04 -36.84 22.13
CA GLN A 141 -12.31 -35.39 22.10
C GLN A 141 -11.05 -34.56 21.77
N GLN A 142 -9.90 -34.93 22.34
CA GLN A 142 -8.63 -34.26 22.04
C GLN A 142 -8.22 -34.46 20.58
N LEU A 143 -8.38 -35.66 20.02
CA LEU A 143 -8.13 -35.92 18.61
C LEU A 143 -9.03 -35.07 17.71
N GLY A 144 -10.31 -34.91 18.07
CA GLY A 144 -11.24 -34.01 17.38
C GLY A 144 -10.73 -32.57 17.34
N LYS A 145 -10.28 -32.02 18.49
CA LYS A 145 -9.70 -30.67 18.59
C LYS A 145 -8.41 -30.52 17.77
N ILE A 146 -7.55 -31.54 17.76
CA ILE A 146 -6.32 -31.55 16.96
C ILE A 146 -6.66 -31.46 15.47
N ASN A 147 -7.66 -32.22 15.00
CA ASN A 147 -8.08 -32.18 13.60
C ASN A 147 -8.68 -30.83 13.20
N GLU A 148 -9.46 -30.21 14.09
CA GLU A 148 -10.00 -28.86 13.86
C GLU A 148 -8.87 -27.82 13.75
N LEU A 149 -7.91 -27.83 14.67
CA LEU A 149 -6.75 -26.94 14.63
C LEU A 149 -5.89 -27.17 13.39
N LEU A 150 -5.71 -28.42 12.97
CA LEU A 150 -5.00 -28.75 11.74
C LEU A 150 -5.69 -28.13 10.51
N GLY A 151 -7.02 -28.20 10.44
CA GLY A 151 -7.80 -27.55 9.39
C GLY A 151 -7.62 -26.03 9.37
N GLN A 152 -7.68 -25.39 10.54
CA GLN A 152 -7.44 -23.94 10.66
C GLN A 152 -6.03 -23.54 10.22
N VAL A 153 -5.01 -24.32 10.57
CA VAL A 153 -3.62 -24.08 10.15
C VAL A 153 -3.48 -24.21 8.62
N GLN A 154 -4.12 -25.20 8.00
CA GLN A 154 -4.10 -25.38 6.55
C GLN A 154 -4.76 -24.21 5.81
N GLU A 155 -5.88 -23.70 6.34
CA GLU A 155 -6.53 -22.51 5.79
C GLU A 155 -5.62 -21.27 5.90
N LYS A 156 -4.96 -21.08 7.05
CA LYS A 156 -4.00 -19.99 7.25
C LYS A 156 -2.80 -20.07 6.32
N ILE A 157 -2.28 -21.26 6.06
CA ILE A 157 -1.20 -21.47 5.06
C ILE A 157 -1.67 -21.00 3.68
N THR A 158 -2.89 -21.36 3.28
CA THR A 158 -3.47 -20.94 1.99
C THR A 158 -3.61 -19.41 1.92
N GLN A 159 -4.11 -18.78 2.99
CA GLN A 159 -4.23 -17.33 3.08
C GLN A 159 -2.85 -16.63 2.95
N ILE A 160 -1.82 -17.16 3.61
CA ILE A 160 -0.44 -16.64 3.52
C ILE A 160 0.11 -16.76 2.10
N GLN A 161 -0.11 -17.89 1.43
CA GLN A 161 0.35 -18.11 0.06
C GLN A 161 -0.29 -17.11 -0.92
N ASN A 162 -1.59 -16.84 -0.78
CA ASN A 162 -2.28 -15.86 -1.60
C ASN A 162 -1.74 -14.44 -1.37
N ALA A 163 -1.61 -14.02 -0.11
CA ALA A 163 -1.06 -12.71 0.25
C ALA A 163 0.39 -12.53 -0.26
N TYR A 164 1.20 -13.60 -0.19
CA TYR A 164 2.56 -13.59 -0.73
C TYR A 164 2.57 -13.38 -2.25
N ASN A 165 1.70 -14.07 -2.99
CA ASN A 165 1.59 -13.91 -4.45
C ASN A 165 1.13 -12.50 -4.84
N GLU A 166 0.17 -11.93 -4.10
CA GLU A 166 -0.26 -10.54 -4.28
C GLU A 166 0.88 -9.55 -4.01
N PHE A 167 1.64 -9.75 -2.92
CA PHE A 167 2.81 -8.95 -2.61
C PHE A 167 3.86 -8.99 -3.73
N VAL A 168 4.18 -10.17 -4.26
CA VAL A 168 5.12 -10.33 -5.37
C VAL A 168 4.64 -9.57 -6.61
N ALA A 169 3.35 -9.66 -6.93
CA ALA A 169 2.76 -8.96 -8.07
C ALA A 169 2.82 -7.42 -7.91
N VAL A 170 2.56 -6.90 -6.71
CA VAL A 170 2.70 -5.47 -6.42
C VAL A 170 4.15 -5.03 -6.48
N ASN A 171 5.06 -5.81 -5.89
CA ASN A 171 6.49 -5.49 -5.91
C ASN A 171 7.02 -5.43 -7.35
N ALA A 172 6.63 -6.37 -8.21
CA ALA A 172 6.99 -6.37 -9.62
C ALA A 172 6.59 -5.07 -10.33
N LYS A 173 5.39 -4.53 -10.06
CA LYS A 173 4.93 -3.25 -10.62
C LYS A 173 5.75 -2.06 -10.09
N ILE A 174 6.09 -2.06 -8.79
CA ILE A 174 6.88 -0.99 -8.17
C ILE A 174 8.31 -0.98 -8.73
N THR A 175 8.90 -2.15 -8.94
CA THR A 175 10.28 -2.31 -9.42
C THR A 175 10.41 -2.35 -10.93
N ASP A 176 9.31 -2.25 -11.67
CA ASP A 176 9.34 -2.26 -13.13
C ASP A 176 10.21 -1.10 -13.66
N GLN A 177 11.13 -1.42 -14.57
CA GLN A 177 12.13 -0.46 -15.02
C GLN A 177 11.54 0.66 -15.90
N ASN A 178 10.37 0.46 -16.48
CA ASN A 178 9.75 1.38 -17.44
C ASN A 178 8.55 2.13 -16.85
N THR A 179 7.86 1.50 -15.90
CA THR A 179 6.58 1.97 -15.33
C THR A 179 6.58 2.03 -13.81
N GLY A 180 7.60 1.44 -13.17
CA GLY A 180 7.76 1.46 -11.74
C GLY A 180 8.20 2.82 -11.21
N LEU A 181 8.38 2.90 -9.89
CA LEU A 181 8.56 4.17 -9.20
C LEU A 181 9.85 4.90 -9.64
N GLY A 182 10.91 4.14 -9.94
CA GLY A 182 12.16 4.70 -10.46
C GLY A 182 12.00 5.35 -11.83
N ALA A 183 11.19 4.75 -12.72
CA ALA A 183 10.91 5.30 -14.04
C ALA A 183 10.08 6.59 -13.96
N VAL A 184 9.03 6.58 -13.13
CA VAL A 184 8.22 7.78 -12.87
C VAL A 184 9.07 8.91 -12.28
N LEU A 185 9.95 8.60 -11.32
CA LEU A 185 10.86 9.59 -10.75
C LEU A 185 11.80 10.19 -11.82
N ALA A 186 12.35 9.36 -12.70
CA ALA A 186 13.20 9.84 -13.80
C ALA A 186 12.43 10.76 -14.76
N GLN A 187 11.18 10.40 -15.11
CA GLN A 187 10.32 11.25 -15.95
C GLN A 187 10.02 12.60 -15.28
N VAL A 188 9.73 12.61 -13.98
CA VAL A 188 9.51 13.85 -13.22
C VAL A 188 10.76 14.72 -13.19
N GLN A 189 11.94 14.13 -12.98
CA GLN A 189 13.21 14.87 -13.01
C GLN A 189 13.50 15.47 -14.39
N ASP A 190 13.21 14.76 -15.47
CA ASP A 190 13.36 15.29 -16.83
C ASP A 190 12.38 16.44 -17.11
N LEU A 191 11.11 16.29 -16.72
CA LEU A 191 10.11 17.36 -16.80
C LEU A 191 10.51 18.58 -15.99
N GLN A 192 11.08 18.40 -14.79
CA GLN A 192 11.59 19.49 -13.97
C GLN A 192 12.71 20.25 -14.71
N LYS A 193 13.69 19.55 -15.30
CA LYS A 193 14.75 20.18 -16.09
C LYS A 193 14.19 20.99 -17.27
N LYS A 194 13.23 20.41 -18.01
CA LYS A 194 12.55 21.10 -19.12
C LYS A 194 11.80 22.33 -18.63
N ALA A 195 11.08 22.25 -17.52
CA ALA A 195 10.37 23.38 -16.93
C ALA A 195 11.32 24.52 -16.54
N THR A 196 12.48 24.20 -15.95
CA THR A 196 13.50 25.21 -15.61
C THR A 196 14.12 25.85 -16.85
N ALA A 197 14.36 25.09 -17.91
CA ALA A 197 14.85 25.64 -19.19
C ALA A 197 13.84 26.62 -19.80
N VAL A 198 12.57 26.23 -19.88
CA VAL A 198 11.49 27.10 -20.37
C VAL A 198 11.34 28.36 -19.52
N ALA A 199 11.42 28.25 -18.19
CA ALA A 199 11.37 29.41 -17.30
C ALA A 199 12.52 30.40 -17.58
N THR A 200 13.71 29.88 -17.89
CA THR A 200 14.89 30.69 -18.25
C THR A 200 14.70 31.39 -19.60
N GLU A 201 14.15 30.70 -20.59
CA GLU A 201 13.83 31.29 -21.91
C GLU A 201 12.77 32.40 -21.79
N ILE A 202 11.70 32.17 -21.02
CA ILE A 202 10.66 33.17 -20.74
C ILE A 202 11.28 34.42 -20.09
N GLN A 203 12.20 34.23 -19.15
CA GLN A 203 12.89 35.37 -18.52
C GLN A 203 13.72 36.14 -19.54
N SER A 204 14.47 35.47 -20.42
CA SER A 204 15.22 36.13 -21.49
C SER A 204 14.32 36.91 -22.44
N PHE A 205 13.18 36.34 -22.87
CA PHE A 205 12.22 37.04 -23.72
C PHE A 205 11.58 38.24 -23.04
N ARG A 206 11.30 38.15 -21.74
CA ARG A 206 10.82 39.29 -20.93
C ARG A 206 11.86 40.41 -20.94
N ASP A 207 13.11 40.10 -20.65
CA ASP A 207 14.19 41.09 -20.57
C ASP A 207 14.42 41.77 -21.94
N GLN A 208 14.40 41.00 -23.02
CA GLN A 208 14.49 41.53 -24.39
C GLN A 208 13.31 42.45 -24.73
N SER A 209 12.08 42.04 -24.36
CA SER A 209 10.87 42.84 -24.59
C SER A 209 10.92 44.16 -23.83
N GLN A 210 11.45 44.17 -22.60
CA GLN A 210 11.64 45.39 -21.81
C GLN A 210 12.69 46.32 -22.43
N LYS A 211 13.76 45.76 -23.00
CA LYS A 211 14.75 46.53 -23.77
C LYS A 211 14.12 47.18 -25.00
N TYR A 212 13.37 46.43 -25.80
CA TYR A 212 12.67 46.98 -26.97
C TYR A 212 11.66 48.06 -26.60
N LEU A 213 10.94 47.90 -25.48
CA LEU A 213 10.03 48.94 -24.99
C LEU A 213 10.78 50.25 -24.71
N SER A 214 11.94 50.17 -24.04
CA SER A 214 12.78 51.34 -23.77
C SER A 214 13.31 51.99 -25.05
N GLU A 215 13.71 51.19 -26.05
CA GLU A 215 14.14 51.70 -27.37
C GLU A 215 12.99 52.39 -28.13
N ILE A 216 11.79 51.81 -28.10
CA ILE A 216 10.58 52.39 -28.71
C ILE A 216 10.23 53.73 -28.04
N GLU A 217 10.24 53.81 -26.71
CA GLU A 217 10.00 55.06 -25.98
C GLU A 217 11.06 56.12 -26.31
N GLY A 218 12.33 55.73 -26.43
CA GLY A 218 13.41 56.62 -26.84
C GLY A 218 13.23 57.14 -28.27
N ASN A 219 12.87 56.27 -29.21
CA ASN A 219 12.60 56.65 -30.60
C ASN A 219 11.36 57.53 -30.73
N LYS A 220 10.31 57.27 -29.94
CA LYS A 220 9.13 58.13 -29.87
C LYS A 220 9.50 59.56 -29.47
N LYS A 221 10.29 59.73 -28.40
CA LYS A 221 10.78 61.05 -27.97
C LYS A 221 11.58 61.76 -29.06
N LYS A 222 12.48 61.05 -29.75
CA LYS A 222 13.24 61.62 -30.88
C LYS A 222 12.32 62.02 -32.03
N SER A 223 11.30 61.22 -32.34
CA SER A 223 10.34 61.54 -33.39
C SER A 223 9.47 62.75 -33.03
N GLU A 224 9.09 62.91 -31.76
CA GLU A 224 8.37 64.09 -31.26
C GLU A 224 9.25 65.34 -31.39
N GLN A 225 10.52 65.27 -30.98
CA GLN A 225 11.48 66.36 -31.16
C GLN A 225 11.65 66.75 -32.63
N LEU A 226 11.85 65.75 -33.52
CA LEU A 226 12.02 66.00 -34.95
C LEU A 226 10.77 66.65 -35.56
N ARG A 227 9.57 66.22 -35.14
CA ARG A 227 8.31 66.84 -35.56
C ARG A 227 8.26 68.31 -35.15
N ASP A 228 8.62 68.61 -33.91
CA ASP A 228 8.62 69.98 -33.39
C ASP A 228 9.67 70.86 -34.12
N ASP A 229 10.85 70.31 -34.42
CA ASP A 229 11.88 70.99 -35.24
C ASP A 229 11.42 71.25 -36.68
N ILE A 230 10.75 70.28 -37.31
CA ILE A 230 10.15 70.45 -38.65
C ILE A 230 9.11 71.56 -38.62
N GLN A 231 8.24 71.58 -37.61
CA GLN A 231 7.22 72.63 -37.47
C GLN A 231 7.86 74.01 -37.35
N LYS A 232 8.86 74.15 -36.47
CA LYS A 232 9.61 75.40 -36.31
C LYS A 232 10.28 75.85 -37.62
N ASN A 233 10.92 74.93 -38.34
CA ASN A 233 11.54 75.25 -39.63
C ASN A 233 10.52 75.63 -40.71
N LEU A 234 9.32 75.02 -40.68
CA LEU A 234 8.23 75.38 -41.57
C LEU A 234 7.71 76.78 -41.27
N ASP A 235 7.57 77.14 -40.00
CA ASP A 235 7.19 78.50 -39.57
C ASP A 235 8.25 79.52 -40.05
N ILE A 236 9.55 79.24 -39.88
CA ILE A 236 10.63 80.09 -40.40
C ILE A 236 10.58 80.20 -41.94
N ALA A 237 10.37 79.09 -42.64
CA ALA A 237 10.31 79.09 -44.10
C ALA A 237 9.10 79.88 -44.62
N THR A 238 7.95 79.81 -43.93
CA THR A 238 6.76 80.60 -44.27
C THR A 238 6.97 82.09 -43.99
N GLU A 239 7.62 82.45 -42.89
CA GLU A 239 8.03 83.83 -42.59
C GLU A 239 8.96 84.38 -43.69
N LYS A 240 10.04 83.65 -44.01
CA LYS A 240 10.98 84.05 -45.08
C LYS A 240 10.33 84.13 -46.44
N ARG A 241 9.39 83.24 -46.73
CA ARG A 241 8.57 83.36 -47.94
C ARG A 241 7.76 84.65 -47.95
N SER A 242 7.11 85.01 -46.84
CA SER A 242 6.36 86.27 -46.75
C SER A 242 7.26 87.50 -46.94
N GLU A 243 8.47 87.48 -46.40
CA GLU A 243 9.47 88.54 -46.65
C GLU A 243 9.83 88.64 -48.14
N VAL A 244 10.08 87.50 -48.81
CA VAL A 244 10.39 87.45 -50.25
C VAL A 244 9.22 87.94 -51.09
N GLU A 245 7.99 87.53 -50.77
CA GLU A 245 6.78 88.02 -51.46
C GLU A 245 6.64 89.54 -51.31
N LYS A 246 6.85 90.10 -50.11
CA LYS A 246 6.85 91.57 -49.91
C LYS A 246 7.93 92.30 -50.71
N ILE A 247 9.15 91.75 -50.79
CA ILE A 247 10.24 92.35 -51.57
C ILE A 247 9.94 92.27 -53.07
N ALA A 248 9.42 91.14 -53.54
CA ALA A 248 9.02 90.95 -54.93
C ALA A 248 7.91 91.94 -55.30
N ASP A 249 6.83 92.01 -54.50
CA ASP A 249 5.73 92.95 -54.66
C ASP A 249 6.24 94.40 -54.67
N LEU A 250 7.17 94.78 -53.78
CA LEU A 250 7.78 96.11 -53.79
C LEU A 250 8.48 96.40 -55.12
N ILE A 251 9.31 95.47 -55.61
CA ILE A 251 10.03 95.62 -56.89
C ILE A 251 9.05 95.72 -58.07
N THR A 252 7.91 95.02 -58.01
CA THR A 252 6.92 95.00 -59.11
C THR A 252 5.92 96.15 -59.06
N ASP A 253 5.40 96.52 -57.90
CA ASP A 253 4.38 97.58 -57.75
C ASP A 253 4.99 98.98 -57.72
N THR A 254 6.21 99.16 -57.21
CA THR A 254 6.84 100.49 -57.14
C THR A 254 7.65 100.83 -58.40
N GLY A 255 7.01 100.76 -59.56
CA GLY A 255 7.30 101.65 -60.70
C GLY A 255 8.71 101.66 -61.29
N PHE A 256 9.66 100.81 -60.90
CA PHE A 256 11.04 100.91 -61.39
C PHE A 256 11.17 100.51 -62.87
N ALA A 257 10.69 99.33 -63.27
CA ALA A 257 10.79 98.89 -64.67
C ALA A 257 10.06 99.85 -65.62
N ASN A 258 8.83 100.24 -65.26
CA ASN A 258 8.01 101.12 -66.10
C ASN A 258 8.53 102.58 -66.09
N SER A 259 9.02 103.10 -64.96
CA SER A 259 9.64 104.43 -64.91
C SER A 259 10.98 104.47 -65.64
N PHE A 260 11.82 103.43 -65.56
CA PHE A 260 13.06 103.34 -66.31
C PHE A 260 12.81 103.23 -67.81
N GLN A 261 11.82 102.43 -68.23
CA GLN A 261 11.45 102.31 -69.64
C GLN A 261 10.86 103.61 -70.20
N ASN A 262 9.95 104.25 -69.46
CA ASN A 262 9.39 105.55 -69.85
C ASN A 262 10.46 106.63 -69.90
N ARG A 263 11.40 106.63 -68.94
CA ARG A 263 12.51 107.59 -68.93
C ARG A 263 13.47 107.35 -70.09
N ALA A 264 13.81 106.10 -70.40
CA ALA A 264 14.61 105.76 -71.57
C ALA A 264 13.92 106.23 -72.87
N LYS A 265 12.61 106.02 -73.00
CA LYS A 265 11.84 106.48 -74.18
C LYS A 265 11.83 108.01 -74.32
N LEU A 266 11.67 108.74 -73.21
CA LEU A 266 11.74 110.20 -73.19
C LEU A 266 13.13 110.71 -73.61
N LEU A 267 14.20 110.13 -73.04
CA LEU A 267 15.59 110.48 -73.38
C LEU A 267 15.91 110.18 -74.85
N ARG A 268 15.37 109.07 -75.39
CA ARG A 268 15.51 108.73 -76.82
C ARG A 268 14.93 109.82 -77.72
N ILE A 269 13.74 110.31 -77.40
CA ILE A 269 13.09 111.39 -78.16
C ILE A 269 13.93 112.66 -78.10
N ASN A 270 14.40 113.05 -76.91
CA ASN A 270 15.27 114.21 -76.74
C ASN A 270 16.59 114.07 -77.51
N SER A 271 17.18 112.88 -77.51
CA SER A 271 18.37 112.57 -78.30
C SER A 271 18.13 112.83 -79.78
N TYR A 272 17.01 112.35 -80.35
CA TYR A 272 16.66 112.67 -81.75
C TYR A 272 16.40 114.16 -82.00
N ILE A 273 15.82 114.88 -81.05
CA ILE A 273 15.63 116.33 -81.16
C ILE A 273 16.99 117.04 -81.26
N TRP A 274 17.96 116.69 -80.41
CA TRP A 274 19.31 117.28 -80.47
C TRP A 274 20.06 116.90 -81.75
N LEU A 275 19.89 115.68 -82.25
CA LEU A 275 20.43 115.27 -83.56
C LEU A 275 19.83 116.10 -84.71
N ALA A 276 18.53 116.37 -84.66
CA ALA A 276 17.86 117.21 -85.64
C ALA A 276 18.33 118.67 -85.58
N ILE A 277 18.48 119.24 -84.37
CA ILE A 277 19.02 120.60 -84.15
C ILE A 277 20.45 120.69 -84.68
N PHE A 278 21.28 119.68 -84.41
CA PHE A 278 22.64 119.60 -84.95
C PHE A 278 22.64 119.61 -86.49
N SER A 279 21.81 118.75 -87.09
CA SER A 279 21.72 118.63 -88.56
C SER A 279 21.22 119.92 -89.21
N PHE A 280 20.19 120.53 -88.64
CA PHE A 280 19.67 121.82 -89.10
C PHE A 280 20.70 122.94 -88.91
N GLY A 281 21.41 122.96 -87.79
CA GLY A 281 22.49 123.90 -87.53
C GLY A 281 23.58 123.83 -88.61
N ILE A 282 23.98 122.64 -89.04
CA ILE A 282 24.95 122.47 -90.14
C ILE A 282 24.41 123.04 -91.46
N VAL A 283 23.16 122.72 -91.81
CA VAL A 283 22.55 123.20 -93.05
C VAL A 283 22.43 124.73 -93.03
N ALA A 284 21.94 125.30 -91.93
CA ALA A 284 21.83 126.74 -91.74
C ALA A 284 23.20 127.44 -91.75
N LEU A 285 24.23 126.84 -91.16
CA LEU A 285 25.60 127.34 -91.24
C LEU A 285 26.10 127.35 -92.69
N SER A 286 25.79 126.31 -93.46
CA SER A 286 26.18 126.21 -94.86
C SER A 286 25.50 127.28 -95.72
N ILE A 287 24.20 127.53 -95.49
CA ILE A 287 23.44 128.60 -96.16
C ILE A 287 23.97 129.98 -95.77
N LEU A 288 24.27 130.20 -94.49
CA LEU A 288 24.78 131.48 -93.99
C LEU A 288 26.19 131.75 -94.52
N LEU A 289 27.05 130.74 -94.58
CA LEU A 289 28.34 130.83 -95.24
C LEU A 289 28.19 131.17 -96.72
N TYR A 290 27.24 130.55 -97.44
CA TYR A 290 26.95 130.89 -98.82
C TYR A 290 26.52 132.36 -98.99
N PHE A 291 25.63 132.86 -98.14
CA PHE A 291 25.15 134.25 -98.21
C PHE A 291 26.22 135.28 -97.84
N VAL A 292 27.02 134.99 -96.81
CA VAL A 292 28.11 135.86 -96.33
C VAL A 292 29.29 135.89 -97.30
N PHE A 293 29.54 134.80 -98.01
CA PHE A 293 30.60 134.70 -99.02
C PHE A 293 30.11 134.91 -100.45
N ASP A 294 28.89 135.43 -100.69
CA ASP A 294 28.39 135.63 -102.05
C ASP A 294 29.37 136.49 -102.87
N VAL A 295 29.74 135.90 -103.99
CA VAL A 295 31.06 135.95 -104.65
C VAL A 295 31.10 137.08 -105.68
N LYS A 296 30.30 138.15 -105.49
CA LYS A 296 30.26 139.30 -106.42
C LYS A 296 31.31 140.37 -106.13
N GLU A 297 31.88 140.39 -104.93
CA GLU A 297 33.01 141.28 -104.59
C GLU A 297 34.38 140.67 -104.96
N ILE A 298 34.42 139.40 -105.38
CA ILE A 298 35.67 138.67 -105.68
C ILE A 298 35.81 138.32 -107.19
N LEU A 299 34.90 138.83 -108.04
CA LEU A 299 34.98 138.71 -109.51
C LEU A 299 34.90 140.09 -110.22
N LEU A 300 35.87 140.94 -109.90
CA LEU A 300 36.54 141.91 -110.80
C LEU A 300 35.67 142.80 -111.72
N HIS A 301 35.52 144.08 -111.35
CA HIS A 301 36.45 145.10 -111.86
C HIS A 301 37.45 145.37 -110.71
N ASN A 302 38.67 144.84 -110.78
CA ASN A 302 39.86 145.26 -111.55
C ASN A 302 40.73 146.21 -110.71
N GLY A 303 41.74 145.65 -110.06
CA GLY A 303 42.73 146.40 -109.28
C GLY A 303 42.70 146.00 -107.81
N GLY A 304 43.71 145.27 -107.37
CA GLY A 304 43.79 144.71 -106.03
C GLY A 304 43.94 145.76 -104.95
N GLU A 305 42.98 145.77 -104.03
CA GLU A 305 43.18 146.23 -102.67
C GLU A 305 42.55 145.22 -101.70
N ILE A 306 43.26 145.00 -100.60
CA ILE A 306 43.08 143.91 -99.64
C ILE A 306 41.81 144.14 -98.81
N PRO A 307 40.94 143.14 -98.62
CA PRO A 307 39.71 143.31 -97.84
C PRO A 307 40.02 143.71 -96.39
N LYS A 308 39.37 144.78 -95.94
CA LYS A 308 39.55 145.35 -94.60
C LYS A 308 39.21 144.30 -93.53
N TRP A 309 40.14 144.12 -92.58
CA TRP A 309 40.05 143.20 -91.44
C TRP A 309 38.75 143.35 -90.63
N GLU A 310 38.15 144.54 -90.65
CA GLU A 310 36.86 144.85 -90.00
C GLU A 310 35.72 143.95 -90.50
N SER A 311 35.68 143.62 -91.80
CA SER A 311 34.62 142.79 -92.38
C SER A 311 34.64 141.34 -91.89
N LEU A 312 35.80 140.79 -91.54
CA LEU A 312 35.93 139.42 -91.04
C LEU A 312 35.38 139.28 -89.62
N PHE A 313 35.56 140.29 -88.76
CA PHE A 313 35.05 140.26 -87.39
C PHE A 313 33.51 140.27 -87.34
N TYR A 314 32.86 141.02 -88.23
CA TYR A 314 31.39 140.97 -88.36
C TYR A 314 30.91 139.57 -88.80
N ARG A 315 31.64 138.93 -89.73
CA ARG A 315 31.32 137.58 -90.22
C ARG A 315 31.55 136.48 -89.17
N LEU A 316 32.62 136.58 -88.39
CA LEU A 316 32.93 135.65 -87.31
C LEU A 316 31.92 135.76 -86.16
N THR A 317 31.49 136.99 -85.85
CA THR A 317 30.48 137.24 -84.81
C THR A 317 29.11 136.72 -85.23
N LEU A 318 28.77 136.77 -86.54
CA LEU A 318 27.50 136.24 -87.06
C LEU A 318 27.48 134.69 -87.11
N THR A 319 28.62 134.06 -87.40
CA THR A 319 28.74 132.60 -87.53
C THR A 319 28.98 131.89 -86.19
N SER A 320 29.56 132.59 -85.21
CA SER A 320 29.90 132.05 -83.87
C SER A 320 28.71 131.47 -83.10
N PRO A 321 27.52 132.12 -83.01
CA PRO A 321 26.36 131.55 -82.32
C PRO A 321 25.92 130.20 -82.91
N LEU A 322 26.02 130.05 -84.23
CA LEU A 322 25.62 128.81 -84.90
C LEU A 322 26.63 127.68 -84.66
N LEU A 323 27.93 127.97 -84.73
CA LEU A 323 28.99 127.01 -84.40
C LEU A 323 28.89 126.55 -82.94
N PHE A 324 28.56 127.46 -82.02
CA PHE A 324 28.28 127.12 -80.63
C PHE A 324 27.06 126.20 -80.51
N LEU A 325 25.95 126.52 -81.19
CA LEU A 325 24.75 125.69 -81.18
C LEU A 325 25.01 124.27 -81.71
N ILE A 326 25.77 124.13 -82.80
CA ILE A 326 26.15 122.83 -83.37
C ILE A 326 26.98 122.03 -82.36
N THR A 327 28.03 122.65 -81.80
CA THR A 327 28.92 122.00 -80.82
C THR A 327 28.18 121.61 -79.54
N PHE A 328 27.29 122.47 -79.07
CA PHE A 328 26.44 122.23 -77.91
C PHE A 328 25.43 121.10 -78.18
N ALA A 329 24.82 121.07 -79.36
CA ALA A 329 23.88 120.03 -79.76
C ALA A 329 24.54 118.65 -79.84
N ILE A 330 25.76 118.54 -80.40
CA ILE A 330 26.52 117.28 -80.41
C ILE A 330 26.77 116.78 -78.99
N ARG A 331 27.23 117.68 -78.11
CA ARG A 331 27.55 117.31 -76.72
C ARG A 331 26.30 116.88 -75.95
N ARG A 332 25.17 117.56 -76.19
CA ARG A 332 23.87 117.20 -75.61
C ARG A 332 23.33 115.88 -76.16
N TYR A 333 23.45 115.64 -77.46
CA TYR A 333 23.10 114.37 -78.08
C TYR A 333 23.86 113.20 -77.44
N GLY A 334 25.19 113.31 -77.31
CA GLY A 334 26.01 112.25 -76.71
C GLY A 334 25.63 111.94 -75.26
N SER A 335 25.37 112.97 -74.46
CA SER A 335 24.95 112.79 -73.06
C SER A 335 23.55 112.20 -72.91
N GLU A 336 22.59 112.60 -73.74
CA GLU A 336 21.22 112.09 -73.70
C GLU A 336 21.18 110.61 -74.13
N ARG A 337 22.00 110.22 -75.11
CA ARG A 337 22.10 108.85 -75.60
C ARG A 337 22.76 107.89 -74.60
N ASP A 338 23.82 108.31 -73.92
CA ASP A 338 24.44 107.52 -72.84
C ASP A 338 23.46 107.30 -71.66
N LEU A 339 22.65 108.32 -71.33
CA LEU A 339 21.60 108.18 -70.31
C LEU A 339 20.50 107.22 -70.78
N GLU A 340 20.03 107.30 -72.02
CA GLU A 340 19.06 106.36 -72.58
C GLU A 340 19.54 104.91 -72.44
N GLU A 341 20.77 104.61 -72.86
CA GLU A 341 21.33 103.25 -72.82
C GLU A 341 21.39 102.72 -71.39
N LYS A 342 21.81 103.55 -70.42
CA LYS A 342 21.84 103.18 -68.99
C LYS A 342 20.45 102.91 -68.43
N TYR A 343 19.44 103.73 -68.76
CA TYR A 343 18.08 103.52 -68.28
C TYR A 343 17.40 102.33 -68.98
N SER A 344 17.69 102.10 -70.25
CA SER A 344 17.23 100.91 -70.97
C SER A 344 17.81 99.63 -70.37
N PHE A 345 19.11 99.63 -70.04
CA PHE A 345 19.75 98.50 -69.37
C PHE A 345 19.11 98.24 -68.00
N LYS A 346 18.89 99.28 -67.19
CA LYS A 346 18.20 99.17 -65.89
C LYS A 346 16.78 98.64 -66.02
N ALA A 347 16.03 99.06 -67.05
CA ALA A 347 14.70 98.54 -67.33
C ALA A 347 14.73 97.05 -67.67
N THR A 348 15.63 96.62 -68.56
CA THR A 348 15.78 95.21 -68.93
C THR A 348 16.18 94.35 -67.72
N VAL A 349 17.11 94.81 -66.88
CA VAL A 349 17.50 94.09 -65.67
C VAL A 349 16.34 93.97 -64.69
N ALA A 350 15.57 95.04 -64.46
CA ALA A 350 14.39 95.01 -63.60
C ALA A 350 13.32 94.03 -64.13
N GLU A 351 13.13 93.97 -65.45
CA GLU A 351 12.19 93.04 -66.08
C GLU A 351 12.63 91.58 -65.98
N VAL A 352 13.93 91.30 -66.12
CA VAL A 352 14.48 89.94 -65.90
C VAL A 352 14.32 89.51 -64.45
N MET A 353 14.59 90.40 -63.49
CA MET A 353 14.40 90.12 -62.06
C MET A 353 12.93 89.83 -61.75
N ARG A 354 11.97 90.58 -62.33
CA ARG A 354 10.53 90.31 -62.20
C ARG A 354 10.16 88.91 -62.70
N ASN A 355 10.58 88.56 -63.91
CA ASN A 355 10.28 87.26 -64.48
C ASN A 355 10.86 86.11 -63.65
N HIS A 356 12.04 86.32 -63.06
CA HIS A 356 12.64 85.32 -62.16
C HIS A 356 11.89 85.21 -60.83
N ALA A 357 11.48 86.33 -60.23
CA ALA A 357 10.68 86.34 -59.01
C ALA A 357 9.33 85.65 -59.21
N ASP A 358 8.60 85.99 -60.29
CA ASP A 358 7.33 85.38 -60.65
C ASP A 358 7.47 83.87 -60.86
N PHE A 359 8.54 83.44 -61.55
CA PHE A 359 8.83 82.02 -61.75
C PHE A 359 9.06 81.28 -60.43
N LEU A 360 9.83 81.87 -59.51
CA LEU A 360 10.08 81.26 -58.19
C LEU A 360 8.80 81.16 -57.36
N ILE A 361 8.01 82.22 -57.30
CA ILE A 361 6.73 82.24 -56.57
C ILE A 361 5.76 81.19 -57.15
N GLN A 362 5.65 81.11 -58.48
CA GLN A 362 4.74 80.17 -59.14
C GLN A 362 5.19 78.71 -58.96
N LYS A 363 6.50 78.45 -59.00
CA LYS A 363 7.06 77.11 -58.75
C LYS A 363 6.86 76.68 -57.30
N ILE A 364 6.98 77.60 -56.34
CA ILE A 364 6.67 77.33 -54.92
C ILE A 364 5.18 77.02 -54.76
N LYS A 365 4.28 77.85 -55.32
CA LYS A 365 2.83 77.61 -55.24
C LYS A 365 2.40 76.26 -55.81
N LYS A 366 3.01 75.82 -56.92
CA LYS A 366 2.71 74.52 -57.54
C LYS A 366 3.19 73.32 -56.72
N ARG A 367 4.25 73.48 -55.92
CA ARG A 367 4.84 72.40 -55.12
C ARG A 367 4.17 72.23 -53.75
N PHE A 368 3.54 73.29 -53.23
CA PHE A 368 2.93 73.32 -51.89
C PHE A 368 1.40 73.55 -51.91
N GLY A 369 0.78 73.78 -53.06
CA GLY A 369 -0.67 73.98 -53.23
C GLY A 369 -1.43 72.72 -53.64
N ARG A 370 -1.18 71.59 -52.97
CA ARG A 370 -2.06 70.41 -52.94
C ARG A 370 -2.36 70.04 -51.51
#